data_AF-A0A5M8PFC8-F1
#
_entry.id   AF-A0A5M8PFC8-F1
#
_cell.length_a   1.000
_cell.length_b   1.000
_cell.length_c   1.000
_cell.angle_alpha   90.00
_cell.angle_beta   90.00
_cell.angle_gamma   90.00
#
_symmetry.space_group_name_H-M   'P 1'
#
loop_
_entity.id
_entity.type
_entity.pdbx_description
1 polymer ?
#
loop_
_entity_poly.entity_id
_entity_poly.type
_entity_poly.pdbx_seq_one_letter_code
_entity_poly.pdbx_strand_id
1 'polypeptide(L)'
;MVKGRSTDDDKGPVPRYKEKLQKSMDRYFTSIPVGKYVKRANWSISTNPTLHNPSGVGTKRPPTTANDFSNCHLRCERQTLHRLPRSNALVFAFHTYMTTLSEVRDEEGGTIAAELVAANEGLTKGSVPEMYDYKGVAIWGEGVRHFLRRGGRQKYSREYGG
;
A
#
# COMPACT_ATOMS: atom_id res chain seq x y z
N MET A 1 20.60 -8.11 10.67
CA MET A 1 19.51 -9.10 10.57
C MET A 1 18.19 -8.36 10.69
N VAL A 2 17.45 -8.22 9.58
CA VAL A 2 16.06 -7.73 9.65
C VAL A 2 15.31 -8.83 10.38
N LYS A 3 15.12 -8.66 11.69
CA LYS A 3 14.13 -9.48 12.39
C LYS A 3 12.82 -9.14 11.71
N GLY A 4 12.17 -10.11 11.07
CA GLY A 4 10.87 -9.96 10.40
C GLY A 4 9.73 -9.64 11.37
N ARG A 5 10.00 -8.78 12.37
CA ARG A 5 9.00 -8.11 13.17
C ARG A 5 8.44 -6.99 12.32
N SER A 6 7.13 -7.08 12.10
CA SER A 6 6.32 -5.94 11.73
C SER A 6 6.58 -4.80 12.73
N THR A 7 6.76 -3.57 12.27
CA THR A 7 6.66 -2.38 13.14
C THR A 7 5.21 -2.09 13.56
N ASP A 8 4.26 -2.83 13.03
CA ASP A 8 2.84 -2.79 13.38
C ASP A 8 2.50 -4.05 14.18
N ASP A 9 2.43 -3.92 15.51
CA ASP A 9 2.36 -5.03 16.48
C ASP A 9 1.08 -5.90 16.43
N ASP A 10 0.07 -5.53 15.63
CA ASP A 10 -1.25 -6.17 15.68
C ASP A 10 -1.51 -7.27 14.62
N LYS A 11 -0.69 -7.39 13.56
CA LYS A 11 -0.98 -8.25 12.39
C LYS A 11 -0.22 -9.58 12.34
N GLY A 12 0.57 -9.87 13.37
CA GLY A 12 1.48 -11.01 13.35
C GLY A 12 2.60 -10.85 12.29
N PRO A 13 3.45 -11.87 12.12
CA PRO A 13 4.56 -11.82 11.17
C PRO A 13 4.05 -11.84 9.71
N VAL A 14 4.87 -11.33 8.78
CA VAL A 14 4.60 -11.44 7.34
C VAL A 14 4.40 -12.91 6.97
N PRO A 15 3.29 -13.29 6.32
CA PRO A 15 3.02 -14.67 5.95
C PRO A 15 4.14 -15.28 5.11
N ARG A 16 4.49 -16.54 5.41
CA ARG A 16 5.52 -17.31 4.72
C ARG A 16 6.90 -16.64 4.66
N TYR A 17 7.20 -15.71 5.59
CA TYR A 17 8.45 -14.96 5.56
C TYR A 17 9.67 -15.87 5.58
N LYS A 18 9.74 -16.81 6.54
CA LYS A 18 10.90 -17.69 6.68
C LYS A 18 11.07 -18.61 5.48
N GLU A 19 9.96 -19.13 4.96
CA GLU A 19 9.90 -20.17 3.94
C GLU A 19 10.16 -19.60 2.53
N LYS A 20 9.72 -18.37 2.25
CA LYS A 20 9.74 -17.79 0.90
C LYS A 20 10.55 -16.52 0.75
N LEU A 21 10.72 -15.72 1.81
CA LEU A 21 11.23 -14.35 1.69
C LEU A 21 12.55 -14.10 2.42
N GLN A 22 12.81 -14.76 3.55
CA GLN A 22 13.95 -14.44 4.41
C GLN A 22 15.28 -14.56 3.67
N LYS A 23 15.53 -15.72 3.04
CA LYS A 23 16.82 -15.99 2.38
C LYS A 23 17.08 -15.02 1.21
N SER A 24 16.06 -14.63 0.46
CA SER A 24 16.19 -13.68 -0.65
C SER A 24 16.37 -12.26 -0.13
N MET A 25 15.62 -11.85 0.89
CA MET A 25 15.76 -10.54 1.53
C MET A 25 17.13 -10.36 2.21
N ASP A 26 17.62 -11.37 2.93
CA ASP A 26 18.94 -11.29 3.59
C ASP A 26 20.05 -11.10 2.56
N ARG A 27 20.01 -11.85 1.44
CA ARG A 27 20.95 -11.65 0.32
C ARG A 27 20.83 -10.25 -0.27
N TYR A 28 19.60 -9.80 -0.51
CA TYR A 28 19.32 -8.50 -1.11
C TYR A 28 19.82 -7.34 -0.24
N PHE A 29 19.51 -7.33 1.06
CA PHE A 29 19.96 -6.29 1.97
C PHE A 29 21.46 -6.30 2.20
N THR A 30 22.10 -7.47 2.11
CA THR A 30 23.56 -7.58 2.22
C THR A 30 24.25 -7.04 0.98
N SER A 31 23.67 -7.22 -0.22
CA SER A 31 24.34 -6.88 -1.48
C SER A 31 24.29 -5.39 -1.88
N ILE A 32 23.44 -4.57 -1.25
CA ILE A 32 23.33 -3.14 -1.58
C ILE A 32 24.67 -2.44 -1.30
N PRO A 33 25.39 -1.89 -2.31
CA PRO A 33 26.67 -1.24 -2.09
C PRO A 33 26.50 0.22 -1.65
N VAL A 34 27.57 0.81 -1.13
CA VAL A 34 27.67 2.25 -0.86
C VAL A 34 27.51 3.04 -2.17
N GLY A 35 26.83 4.19 -2.11
CA GLY A 35 26.59 5.04 -3.29
C GLY A 35 25.45 4.55 -4.20
N LYS A 36 24.83 3.41 -3.89
CA LYS A 36 23.58 2.98 -4.51
C LYS A 36 22.45 3.03 -3.49
N TYR A 37 21.25 3.27 -3.99
CA TYR A 37 20.04 3.22 -3.19
C TYR A 37 18.94 2.47 -3.94
N VAL A 38 18.12 1.78 -3.16
CA VAL A 38 16.93 1.09 -3.64
C VAL A 38 15.73 1.93 -3.25
N LYS A 39 14.73 2.01 -4.13
CA LYS A 39 13.41 2.55 -3.84
C LYS A 39 12.37 1.47 -4.04
N ARG A 40 11.38 1.42 -3.14
CA ARG A 40 10.16 0.62 -3.30
C ARG A 40 8.96 1.38 -2.75
N ALA A 41 7.76 0.94 -3.15
CA ALA A 41 6.53 1.36 -2.52
C ALA A 41 5.96 0.21 -1.67
N ASN A 42 5.41 0.54 -0.52
CA ASN A 42 4.43 -0.27 0.19
C ASN A 42 3.12 0.51 0.26
N TRP A 43 1.98 -0.16 0.17
CA TRP A 43 0.69 0.52 0.18
C TRP A 43 -0.35 -0.25 1.01
N SER A 44 -1.36 0.49 1.49
CA SER A 44 -2.50 -0.01 2.26
C SER A 44 -3.63 1.03 2.28
N ILE A 45 -4.79 0.66 2.83
CA ILE A 45 -5.93 1.56 3.04
C ILE A 45 -6.06 1.89 4.53
N SER A 46 -6.21 3.17 4.84
CA SER A 46 -6.46 3.70 6.19
C SER A 46 -7.85 4.32 6.29
N THR A 47 -8.53 4.16 7.42
CA THR A 47 -9.83 4.83 7.69
C THR A 47 -9.66 6.25 8.23
N ASN A 48 -8.45 6.64 8.61
CA ASN A 48 -8.17 7.96 9.18
C ASN A 48 -6.89 8.56 8.57
N PRO A 49 -6.76 9.91 8.58
CA PRO A 49 -5.60 10.61 8.04
C PRO A 49 -4.38 10.63 8.98
N THR A 50 -4.44 9.97 10.15
CA THR A 50 -3.37 10.06 11.15
C THR A 50 -2.10 9.37 10.67
N LEU A 51 -1.00 10.14 10.61
CA LEU A 51 0.30 9.61 10.16
C LEU A 51 0.92 8.64 11.18
N HIS A 52 0.86 8.99 12.46
CA HIS A 52 1.35 8.20 13.57
C HIS A 52 0.26 7.23 14.06
N ASN A 53 0.27 6.01 13.54
CA ASN A 53 -0.70 4.97 13.87
C ASN A 53 0.02 3.67 14.27
N PRO A 54 0.49 3.54 15.53
CA PRO A 54 1.25 2.38 15.99
C PRO A 54 0.38 1.12 16.11
N SER A 55 -0.95 1.26 16.15
CA SER A 55 -1.92 0.15 16.21
C SER A 55 -2.14 -0.54 14.85
N GLY A 56 -1.26 -0.26 13.88
CA GLY A 56 -1.21 -0.89 12.57
C GLY A 56 -2.15 -0.31 11.52
N VAL A 57 -1.80 -0.59 10.26
CA VAL A 57 -2.51 -0.07 9.08
C VAL A 57 -3.54 -1.08 8.56
N GLY A 58 -4.74 -0.58 8.25
CA GLY A 58 -5.86 -1.37 7.74
C GLY A 58 -7.16 -0.97 8.40
N THR A 59 -8.27 -1.00 7.65
CA THR A 59 -9.58 -0.72 8.23
C THR A 59 -9.93 -1.85 9.23
N LYS A 60 -9.79 -1.60 10.54
CA LYS A 60 -10.24 -2.57 11.56
C LYS A 60 -11.77 -2.73 11.56
N ARG A 61 -12.48 -1.75 10.97
CA ARG A 61 -13.93 -1.74 10.80
C ARG A 61 -14.27 -1.11 9.45
N PRO A 62 -15.18 -1.69 8.65
CA PRO A 62 -15.70 -1.01 7.48
C PRO A 62 -16.43 0.29 7.89
N PRO A 63 -16.56 1.28 7.00
CA PRO A 63 -17.29 2.51 7.27
C PRO A 63 -18.71 2.25 7.79
N THR A 64 -19.20 3.11 8.69
CA THR A 64 -20.51 2.96 9.35
C THR A 64 -21.67 3.01 8.37
N THR A 65 -21.53 3.76 7.27
CA THR A 65 -22.42 3.69 6.10
C THR A 65 -21.85 2.65 5.14
N ALA A 66 -22.62 1.58 4.92
CA ALA A 66 -22.24 0.52 3.98
C ALA A 66 -21.87 1.15 2.63
N ASN A 67 -20.57 1.11 2.28
CA ASN A 67 -19.97 1.55 1.02
C ASN A 67 -19.54 3.01 0.86
N ASP A 68 -19.52 3.85 1.90
CA ASP A 68 -18.89 5.17 1.79
C ASP A 68 -17.40 5.13 2.19
N PHE A 69 -16.53 5.09 1.19
CA PHE A 69 -15.08 5.09 1.35
C PHE A 69 -14.44 6.46 1.03
N SER A 70 -15.25 7.52 0.87
CA SER A 70 -14.78 8.85 0.44
C SER A 70 -13.67 9.44 1.32
N ASN A 71 -13.75 9.21 2.64
CA ASN A 71 -12.79 9.68 3.64
C ASN A 71 -11.76 8.61 4.06
N CYS A 72 -11.75 7.44 3.40
CA CYS A 72 -10.65 6.51 3.52
C CYS A 72 -9.46 7.00 2.69
N HIS A 73 -8.26 6.59 3.05
CA HIS A 73 -7.03 7.06 2.43
C HIS A 73 -6.23 5.90 1.86
N LEU A 74 -5.75 6.06 0.62
CA LEU A 74 -4.62 5.32 0.10
C LEU A 74 -3.37 5.81 0.83
N ARG A 75 -2.80 4.93 1.66
CA ARG A 75 -1.51 5.16 2.34
C ARG A 75 -0.41 4.52 1.50
N CYS A 76 0.52 5.33 1.02
CA CYS A 76 1.67 4.89 0.24
C CYS A 76 2.96 5.27 0.95
N GLU A 77 3.80 4.29 1.25
CA GLU A 77 5.11 4.50 1.84
C GLU A 77 6.19 4.35 0.77
N ARG A 78 6.84 5.46 0.43
CA ARG A 78 8.05 5.43 -0.38
C ARG A 78 9.22 5.05 0.51
N GLN A 79 9.65 3.81 0.41
CA GLN A 79 10.71 3.25 1.23
C GLN A 79 12.03 3.26 0.46
N THR A 80 13.10 3.65 1.14
CA THR A 80 14.45 3.68 0.59
C THR A 80 15.41 2.89 1.47
N LEU A 81 16.36 2.23 0.80
CA LEU A 81 17.46 1.52 1.44
C LEU A 81 18.76 2.00 0.83
N HIS A 82 19.68 2.49 1.66
CA HIS A 82 21.02 2.86 1.21
C HIS A 82 22.04 2.60 2.30
N ARG A 83 23.29 2.40 1.90
CA ARG A 83 24.39 2.07 2.82
C ARG A 83 25.24 3.30 3.11
N LEU A 84 25.52 3.54 4.39
CA LEU A 84 26.40 4.64 4.80
C LEU A 84 27.86 4.29 4.52
N PRO A 85 28.66 5.22 3.96
CA PRO A 85 30.03 4.95 3.53
C PRO A 85 31.00 4.60 4.66
N ARG A 86 30.79 5.17 5.87
CA ARG A 86 31.71 4.98 7.00
C ARG A 86 31.36 3.79 7.89
N SER A 87 30.09 3.67 8.29
CA SER A 87 29.65 2.63 9.23
C SER A 87 29.19 1.35 8.54
N ASN A 88 29.03 1.36 7.21
CA ASN A 88 28.46 0.27 6.42
C ASN A 88 27.00 -0.11 6.83
N ALA A 89 26.37 0.70 7.70
CA ALA A 89 25.01 0.52 8.16
C ALA A 89 24.03 0.70 7.00
N LEU A 90 23.00 -0.15 6.96
CA LEU A 90 21.90 -0.03 6.02
C LEU A 90 20.80 0.84 6.64
N VAL A 91 20.58 2.01 6.05
CA VAL A 91 19.54 2.95 6.47
C VAL A 91 18.27 2.62 5.70
N PHE A 92 17.23 2.26 6.44
CA PHE A 92 15.87 2.17 5.94
C PHE A 92 15.14 3.45 6.30
N ALA A 93 14.76 4.23 5.29
CA ALA A 93 13.93 5.42 5.46
C ALA A 93 12.62 5.22 4.71
N PHE A 94 11.55 5.84 5.20
CA PHE A 94 10.29 5.86 4.49
C PHE A 94 9.63 7.22 4.61
N HIS A 95 8.89 7.58 3.57
CA HIS A 95 8.05 8.76 3.57
C HIS A 95 6.62 8.34 3.21
N THR A 96 5.68 8.71 4.06
CA THR A 96 4.27 8.34 3.93
C THR A 96 3.51 9.43 3.20
N TYR A 97 2.86 9.03 2.11
CA TYR A 97 1.85 9.80 1.40
C TYR A 97 0.46 9.30 1.78
N MET A 98 -0.47 10.21 1.97
CA MET A 98 -1.88 9.92 2.26
C MET A 98 -2.72 10.68 1.24
N THR A 99 -3.49 9.95 0.45
CA THR A 99 -4.42 10.51 -0.55
C THR A 99 -5.80 9.94 -0.29
N THR A 100 -6.85 10.78 -0.24
CA THR A 100 -8.21 10.28 -0.04
C THR A 100 -8.63 9.40 -1.21
N LEU A 101 -9.50 8.41 -0.98
CA LEU A 101 -10.01 7.60 -2.07
C LEU A 101 -10.92 8.39 -3.00
N SER A 102 -11.52 9.49 -2.55
CA SER A 102 -12.22 10.43 -3.42
C SER A 102 -11.28 11.07 -4.43
N GLU A 103 -10.13 11.58 -4.00
CA GLU A 103 -9.10 12.11 -4.90
C GLU A 103 -8.57 11.03 -5.86
N VAL A 104 -8.35 9.80 -5.37
CA VAL A 104 -7.91 8.67 -6.23
C VAL A 104 -8.97 8.33 -7.28
N ARG A 105 -10.25 8.32 -6.89
CA ARG A 105 -11.38 8.04 -7.78
C ARG A 105 -11.54 9.12 -8.84
N ASP A 106 -11.38 10.38 -8.44
CA ASP A 106 -11.65 11.56 -9.26
C ASP A 106 -10.40 12.04 -10.02
N GLU A 107 -9.28 11.30 -9.94
CA GLU A 107 -8.07 11.51 -10.72
C GLU A 107 -8.40 11.56 -12.22
N GLU A 108 -7.88 12.58 -12.91
CA GLU A 108 -7.99 12.68 -14.35
C GLU A 108 -7.37 11.44 -15.03
N GLY A 109 -8.12 10.82 -15.94
CA GLY A 109 -7.72 9.57 -16.60
C GLY A 109 -7.95 8.30 -15.78
N GLY A 110 -8.24 8.39 -14.47
CA GLY A 110 -8.65 7.27 -13.62
C GLY A 110 -7.64 6.11 -13.54
N THR A 111 -6.36 6.38 -13.79
CA THR A 111 -5.34 5.34 -13.91
C THR A 111 -5.00 4.76 -12.55
N ILE A 112 -4.84 5.60 -11.52
CA ILE A 112 -4.56 5.17 -10.15
C ILE A 112 -5.73 4.35 -9.61
N ALA A 113 -6.97 4.76 -9.88
CA ALA A 113 -8.15 4.00 -9.48
C ALA A 113 -8.15 2.59 -10.10
N ALA A 114 -7.86 2.49 -11.41
CA ALA A 114 -7.78 1.22 -12.11
C ALA A 114 -6.65 0.32 -11.60
N GLU A 115 -5.44 0.89 -11.41
CA GLU A 115 -4.28 0.17 -10.87
C GLU A 115 -4.53 -0.34 -9.45
N LEU A 116 -5.15 0.49 -8.59
CA LEU A 116 -5.47 0.10 -7.22
C LEU A 116 -6.51 -1.03 -7.20
N VAL A 117 -7.52 -0.99 -8.07
CA VAL A 117 -8.49 -2.08 -8.23
C VAL A 117 -7.79 -3.37 -8.67
N ALA A 118 -6.94 -3.30 -9.69
CA ALA A 118 -6.18 -4.45 -10.19
C ALA A 118 -5.24 -5.03 -9.12
N ALA A 119 -4.54 -4.17 -8.36
CA ALA A 119 -3.66 -4.57 -7.28
C ALA A 119 -4.44 -5.31 -6.17
N ASN A 120 -5.64 -4.84 -5.84
CA ASN A 120 -6.54 -5.50 -4.89
C ASN A 120 -6.95 -6.90 -5.34
N GLU A 121 -7.30 -7.06 -6.61
CA GLU A 121 -7.68 -8.36 -7.19
C GLU A 121 -6.49 -9.30 -7.36
N GLY A 122 -5.29 -8.74 -7.53
CA GLY A 122 -4.05 -9.51 -7.66
C GLY A 122 -3.54 -10.11 -6.35
N LEU A 123 -3.90 -9.53 -5.18
CA LEU A 123 -3.41 -10.00 -3.88
C LEU A 123 -3.80 -11.45 -3.56
N THR A 124 -4.93 -11.93 -4.05
CA THR A 124 -5.36 -13.33 -3.88
C THR A 124 -4.68 -14.29 -4.87
N LYS A 125 -4.10 -13.76 -5.96
CA LYS A 125 -3.51 -14.54 -7.06
C LYS A 125 -1.99 -14.70 -6.95
N GLY A 126 -1.36 -14.08 -5.94
CA GLY A 126 0.08 -14.10 -5.74
C GLY A 126 0.61 -15.43 -5.19
N SER A 127 1.94 -15.54 -5.08
CA SER A 127 2.63 -16.72 -4.51
C SER A 127 2.44 -16.88 -2.99
N VAL A 128 1.86 -15.87 -2.33
CA VAL A 128 1.47 -15.84 -0.92
C VAL A 128 0.07 -15.22 -0.80
N PRO A 129 -1.01 -15.97 -1.09
CA PRO A 129 -2.39 -15.45 -1.03
C PRO A 129 -2.80 -14.91 0.35
N GLU A 130 -2.16 -15.39 1.42
CA GLU A 130 -2.37 -14.93 2.80
C GLU A 130 -2.03 -13.44 3.01
N MET A 131 -1.32 -12.82 2.04
CA MET A 131 -1.11 -11.38 2.01
C MET A 131 -2.41 -10.58 1.93
N TYR A 132 -3.48 -11.17 1.37
CA TYR A 132 -4.81 -10.58 1.31
C TYR A 132 -5.35 -10.26 2.70
N ASP A 133 -5.30 -11.22 3.62
CA ASP A 133 -5.75 -11.07 5.01
C ASP A 133 -4.77 -10.24 5.83
N TYR A 134 -3.46 -10.45 5.62
CA TYR A 134 -2.42 -9.67 6.29
C TYR A 134 -2.56 -8.17 6.04
N LYS A 135 -2.88 -7.76 4.79
CA LYS A 135 -3.18 -6.35 4.44
C LYS A 135 -4.61 -5.91 4.80
N GLY A 136 -5.41 -6.79 5.40
CA GLY A 136 -6.80 -6.52 5.80
C GLY A 136 -7.77 -6.37 4.63
N VAL A 137 -7.40 -6.80 3.42
CA VAL A 137 -8.18 -6.60 2.21
C VAL A 137 -9.52 -7.34 2.27
N ALA A 138 -9.62 -8.41 3.04
CA ALA A 138 -10.89 -9.08 3.35
C ALA A 138 -11.95 -8.14 3.94
N ILE A 139 -11.53 -7.09 4.65
CA ILE A 139 -12.44 -6.17 5.35
C ILE A 139 -12.90 -5.02 4.45
N TRP A 140 -12.00 -4.46 3.65
CA TRP A 140 -12.26 -3.24 2.87
C TRP A 140 -12.23 -3.42 1.36
N GLY A 141 -11.66 -4.52 0.86
CA GLY A 141 -11.30 -4.69 -0.54
C GLY A 141 -12.50 -4.58 -1.50
N GLU A 142 -13.62 -5.22 -1.16
CA GLU A 142 -14.82 -5.14 -1.99
C GLU A 142 -15.40 -3.72 -2.04
N GLY A 143 -15.56 -3.10 -0.87
CA GLY A 143 -16.10 -1.74 -0.77
C GLY A 143 -15.23 -0.69 -1.48
N VAL A 144 -13.91 -0.80 -1.35
CA VAL A 144 -12.96 0.07 -2.08
C VAL A 144 -13.06 -0.13 -3.58
N ARG A 145 -13.08 -1.38 -4.07
CA ARG A 145 -13.20 -1.65 -5.52
C ARG A 145 -14.50 -1.08 -6.08
N HIS A 146 -15.60 -1.26 -5.36
CA HIS A 146 -16.90 -0.72 -5.74
C HIS A 146 -16.92 0.81 -5.76
N PHE A 147 -16.36 1.44 -4.74
CA PHE A 147 -16.27 2.90 -4.64
C PHE A 147 -15.45 3.50 -5.79
N LEU A 148 -14.28 2.93 -6.11
CA LEU A 148 -13.38 3.43 -7.15
C LEU A 148 -13.98 3.29 -8.55
N ARG A 149 -14.72 2.19 -8.82
CA ARG A 149 -15.35 1.95 -10.13
C ARG A 149 -16.49 2.92 -10.46
N ARG A 150 -17.11 3.56 -9.46
CA ARG A 150 -18.26 4.46 -9.65
C ARG A 150 -17.89 5.83 -10.23
N GLY A 151 -16.63 6.27 -10.13
CA GLY A 151 -16.21 7.61 -10.56
C GLY A 151 -15.75 7.76 -12.01
N GLY A 152 -15.56 6.66 -12.74
CA GLY A 152 -15.00 6.68 -14.10
C GLY A 152 -15.93 7.19 -15.22
N ARG A 153 -16.97 7.99 -14.92
CA ARG A 153 -17.80 8.59 -15.97
C ARG A 153 -17.05 9.75 -16.62
N GLN A 154 -16.74 9.58 -17.92
CA GLN A 154 -16.17 10.59 -18.80
C GLN A 154 -16.79 11.98 -18.56
N LYS A 155 -16.00 12.91 -18.03
CA LYS A 155 -16.30 14.34 -18.12
C LYS A 155 -15.74 14.89 -19.44
N TYR A 156 -16.28 14.46 -20.58
CA TYR A 156 -16.05 15.15 -21.86
C TYR A 156 -17.28 15.02 -22.76
N SER A 157 -18.19 15.99 -22.66
CA SER A 157 -19.16 16.36 -23.70
C SER A 157 -19.79 17.73 -23.40
N ARG A 158 -18.99 18.79 -23.54
CA ARG A 158 -19.35 20.22 -23.67
C ARG A 158 -18.01 20.92 -23.93
N GLU A 159 -17.71 21.59 -25.02
CA GLU A 159 -18.48 22.31 -26.04
C GLU A 159 -17.70 22.23 -27.36
N TYR A 160 -18.38 22.05 -28.50
CA TYR A 160 -18.10 22.71 -29.78
C TYR A 160 -19.21 22.34 -30.77
N GLY A 161 -20.18 23.24 -30.85
CA GLY A 161 -21.20 23.37 -31.89
C GLY A 161 -21.82 24.73 -31.59
N GLY A 162 -21.54 25.79 -32.35
CA GLY A 162 -21.69 25.89 -33.79
C GLY A 162 -22.80 26.91 -33.99
#